data_AF-A0A4V1RGC1-F1
#
_entry.id   AF-A0A4V1RGC1-F1
#
_cell.length_a   1.000
_cell.length_b   1.000
_cell.length_c   1.000
_cell.angle_alpha   90.00
_cell.angle_beta   90.00
_cell.angle_gamma   90.00
#
_symmetry.space_group_name_H-M   'P 1'
#
loop_
_entity.id
_entity.type
_entity.pdbx_description
1 polymer ?
#
loop_
_entity_poly.entity_id
_entity_poly.type
_entity_poly.pdbx_seq_one_letter_code
_entity_poly.pdbx_strand_id
1 'polypeptide(L)'
;LAAMDRYRFTKVGYADEEAELSILGRVTPKLPENVRKGMVRIANQVRKLFLGENGEDGQISVTMSTRTLVRWAKLSLAFRGAPNALEYALDQALLIRAAKEEREAILRVAKDVFGDQWR
;
A
#
# COMPACT_ATOMS: atom_id res chain seq x y z
N LEU A 1 19.22 20.95 -19.94
CA LEU A 1 18.71 20.25 -21.13
C LEU A 1 19.66 19.14 -21.61
N ALA A 2 20.95 19.44 -21.82
CA ALA A 2 21.96 18.46 -22.29
C ALA A 2 22.07 17.10 -21.55
N ALA A 3 21.63 16.99 -20.30
CA ALA A 3 21.57 15.70 -19.59
C ALA A 3 20.29 14.91 -19.94
N MET A 4 19.14 15.58 -20.05
CA MET A 4 17.85 14.93 -20.33
C MET A 4 17.81 14.33 -21.74
N ASP A 5 18.51 14.95 -22.70
CA ASP A 5 18.60 14.48 -24.08
C ASP A 5 19.37 13.16 -24.23
N ARG A 6 20.10 12.73 -23.18
CA ARG A 6 20.86 11.47 -23.15
C ARG A 6 20.07 10.29 -22.58
N TYR A 7 18.86 10.53 -22.07
CA TYR A 7 18.02 9.49 -21.50
C TYR A 7 16.83 9.19 -22.41
N ARG A 8 16.49 7.90 -22.51
CA ARG A 8 15.17 7.47 -22.99
C ARG A 8 14.24 7.38 -21.79
N PHE A 9 13.07 8.01 -21.89
CA PHE A 9 12.08 8.01 -20.83
C PHE A 9 11.00 6.98 -21.14
N THR A 10 10.71 6.13 -20.16
CA THR A 10 9.51 5.30 -20.16
C THR A 10 8.68 5.70 -18.95
N LYS A 11 7.43 6.12 -19.19
CA LYS A 11 6.48 6.38 -18.13
C LYS A 11 6.00 5.03 -17.60
N VAL A 12 6.20 4.77 -16.32
CA VAL A 12 5.76 3.53 -15.66
C VAL A 12 4.80 3.93 -14.55
N GLY A 13 3.59 3.38 -14.62
CA GLY A 13 2.60 3.52 -13.55
C GLY A 13 2.87 2.56 -12.39
N TYR A 14 1.93 2.49 -11.45
CA TYR A 14 1.93 1.39 -10.48
C TYR A 14 1.66 0.06 -11.20
N ALA A 15 2.21 -1.01 -10.66
CA ALA A 15 2.01 -2.35 -11.22
C ALA A 15 0.53 -2.77 -11.12
N ASP A 16 0.08 -3.56 -12.09
CA ASP A 16 -1.27 -4.13 -12.08
C ASP A 16 -1.49 -5.02 -10.86
N GLU A 17 -2.76 -5.16 -10.45
CA GLU A 17 -3.14 -5.92 -9.26
C GLU A 17 -2.61 -7.37 -9.30
N GLU A 18 -2.70 -8.01 -10.46
CA GLU A 18 -2.22 -9.38 -10.67
C GLU A 18 -0.71 -9.50 -10.46
N ALA A 19 0.06 -8.50 -10.93
CA ALA A 19 1.50 -8.49 -10.76
C ALA A 19 1.88 -8.32 -9.29
N GLU A 20 1.23 -7.41 -8.57
CA GLU A 20 1.48 -7.21 -7.12
C GLU A 20 1.03 -8.43 -6.30
N LEU A 21 -0.09 -9.06 -6.65
CA LEU A 21 -0.53 -10.32 -6.04
C LEU A 21 0.48 -11.44 -6.26
N SER A 22 1.03 -11.58 -7.47
CA SER A 22 2.07 -12.56 -7.78
C SER A 22 3.34 -12.30 -6.95
N ILE A 23 3.75 -11.04 -6.81
CA ILE A 23 4.89 -10.64 -5.98
C ILE A 23 4.65 -11.01 -4.51
N LEU A 24 3.49 -10.66 -3.94
CA LEU A 24 3.15 -11.01 -2.55
C LEU A 24 3.02 -12.53 -2.36
N GLY A 25 2.55 -13.24 -3.38
CA GLY A 25 2.49 -14.70 -3.44
C GLY A 25 3.85 -15.35 -3.23
N ARG A 26 4.87 -14.82 -3.92
CA ARG A 26 6.25 -15.32 -3.85
C ARG A 26 6.98 -14.89 -2.57
N VAL A 27 6.80 -13.64 -2.16
CA VAL A 27 7.58 -13.05 -1.05
C VAL A 27 6.98 -13.40 0.33
N THR A 28 5.67 -13.55 0.39
CA THR A 28 4.92 -13.86 1.62
C THR A 28 3.96 -15.03 1.39
N PRO A 29 4.47 -16.24 1.09
CA PRO A 29 3.61 -17.39 0.78
C PRO A 29 2.76 -17.84 1.99
N LYS A 30 3.24 -17.57 3.22
CA LYS A 30 2.53 -17.87 4.47
C LYS A 30 1.40 -16.90 4.79
N LEU A 31 1.27 -15.79 4.04
CA LEU A 31 0.18 -14.83 4.21
C LEU A 31 -1.02 -15.31 3.37
N PRO A 32 -2.21 -15.48 3.95
CA PRO A 32 -3.39 -15.94 3.23
C PRO A 32 -3.70 -15.09 2.00
N GLU A 33 -4.18 -15.72 0.92
CA GLU A 33 -4.40 -15.03 -0.36
C GLU A 33 -5.44 -13.92 -0.26
N ASN A 34 -6.52 -14.12 0.52
CA ASN A 34 -7.51 -13.09 0.81
C ASN A 34 -6.87 -11.86 1.46
N VAL A 35 -5.91 -12.05 2.36
CA VAL A 35 -5.20 -10.94 2.99
C VAL A 35 -4.34 -10.21 1.96
N ARG A 36 -3.59 -10.94 1.12
CA ARG A 36 -2.80 -10.34 0.03
C ARG A 36 -3.66 -9.52 -0.94
N LYS A 37 -4.86 -10.01 -1.29
CA LYS A 37 -5.86 -9.29 -2.10
C LYS A 37 -6.33 -8.01 -1.43
N GLY A 38 -6.66 -8.07 -0.13
CA GLY A 38 -7.03 -6.89 0.64
C GLY A 38 -5.90 -5.85 0.67
N MET A 39 -4.66 -6.28 0.86
CA MET A 39 -3.49 -5.38 0.87
C MET A 39 -3.29 -4.66 -0.47
N VAL A 40 -3.41 -5.36 -1.60
CA VAL A 40 -3.31 -4.76 -2.94
C VAL A 40 -4.44 -3.76 -3.18
N ARG A 41 -5.68 -4.10 -2.79
CA ARG A 41 -6.83 -3.20 -2.89
C ARG A 41 -6.64 -1.91 -2.10
N ILE A 42 -6.14 -2.02 -0.86
CA ILE A 42 -5.82 -0.86 -0.02
C ILE A 42 -4.71 -0.03 -0.67
N ALA A 43 -3.65 -0.66 -1.19
CA ALA A 43 -2.58 0.04 -1.88
C ALA A 43 -3.11 0.88 -3.05
N ASN A 44 -4.03 0.33 -3.84
CA ASN A 44 -4.65 1.05 -4.95
C ASN A 44 -5.56 2.19 -4.49
N GLN A 45 -6.34 2.01 -3.43
CA GLN A 45 -7.14 3.12 -2.86
C GLN A 45 -6.25 4.24 -2.31
N VAL A 46 -5.15 3.91 -1.62
CA VAL A 46 -4.17 4.92 -1.17
C VAL A 46 -3.54 5.65 -2.36
N ARG A 47 -3.19 4.95 -3.44
CA ARG A 47 -2.65 5.58 -4.67
C ARG A 47 -3.67 6.50 -5.33
N LYS A 48 -4.95 6.14 -5.35
CA LYS A 48 -6.04 6.99 -5.85
C LYS A 48 -6.15 8.26 -5.02
N LEU A 49 -6.17 8.15 -3.69
CA LEU A 49 -6.21 9.30 -2.78
C LEU A 49 -4.98 10.21 -2.97
N PHE A 50 -3.81 9.64 -3.24
CA PHE A 50 -2.59 10.39 -3.49
C PHE A 50 -2.56 11.09 -4.85
N LEU A 51 -3.04 10.42 -5.92
CA LEU A 51 -3.05 10.97 -7.27
C LEU A 51 -4.20 11.96 -7.51
N GLY A 52 -5.28 11.87 -6.72
CA GLY A 52 -6.54 12.53 -7.01
C GLY A 52 -7.34 11.78 -8.08
N GLU A 53 -8.62 12.12 -8.21
CA GLU A 53 -9.49 11.66 -9.31
C GLU A 53 -10.05 12.86 -10.06
N ASN A 54 -10.31 12.70 -11.36
CA ASN A 54 -11.04 13.69 -12.18
C ASN A 54 -10.48 15.12 -12.22
N GLY A 55 -9.16 15.29 -12.07
CA GLY A 55 -8.50 16.59 -12.13
C GLY A 55 -8.48 17.35 -10.80
N GLU A 56 -8.93 16.72 -9.71
CA GLU A 56 -8.68 17.21 -8.36
C GLU A 56 -7.28 16.82 -7.88
N ASP A 57 -6.72 17.63 -7.00
CA ASP A 57 -5.44 17.33 -6.33
C ASP A 57 -5.60 16.15 -5.37
N GLY A 58 -4.49 15.46 -5.10
CA GLY A 58 -4.44 14.39 -4.11
C GLY A 58 -4.87 14.86 -2.72
N GLN A 59 -5.67 14.04 -2.04
CA GLN A 59 -6.17 14.30 -0.68
C GLN A 59 -5.14 13.94 0.40
N ILE A 60 -4.10 13.17 0.05
CA ILE A 60 -3.03 12.77 0.95
C ILE A 60 -1.67 12.98 0.28
N SER A 61 -0.66 13.27 1.09
CA SER A 61 0.73 13.48 0.65
C SER A 61 1.56 12.20 0.65
N VAL A 62 1.14 11.16 1.40
CA VAL A 62 1.81 9.86 1.40
C VAL A 62 1.27 8.93 0.32
N THR A 63 2.17 8.20 -0.34
CA THR A 63 1.82 7.17 -1.32
C THR A 63 2.30 5.77 -0.91
N MET A 64 1.67 4.75 -1.48
CA MET A 64 2.04 3.34 -1.29
C MET A 64 2.68 2.75 -2.54
N SER A 65 4.01 2.72 -2.58
CA SER A 65 4.77 1.99 -3.61
C SER A 65 4.64 0.46 -3.44
N THR A 66 4.94 -0.31 -4.50
CA THR A 66 5.04 -1.78 -4.41
C THR A 66 6.04 -2.23 -3.34
N ARG A 67 7.13 -1.48 -3.13
CA ARG A 67 8.11 -1.75 -2.06
C ARG A 67 7.49 -1.58 -0.67
N THR A 68 6.68 -0.55 -0.48
CA THR A 68 5.95 -0.30 0.77
C THR A 68 4.93 -1.42 1.03
N LEU A 69 4.18 -1.82 0.00
CA LEU A 69 3.23 -2.94 0.06
C LEU A 69 3.93 -4.25 0.46
N VAL A 70 5.06 -4.57 -0.17
CA VAL A 70 5.87 -5.75 0.18
C VAL A 70 6.40 -5.66 1.62
N ARG A 71 6.86 -4.49 2.06
CA ARG A 71 7.29 -4.26 3.44
C ARG A 71 6.15 -4.52 4.42
N TRP A 72 4.97 -3.99 4.15
CA TRP A 72 3.78 -4.20 4.97
C TRP A 72 3.42 -5.69 5.08
N ALA A 73 3.48 -6.44 3.98
CA ALA A 73 3.19 -7.89 3.99
C ALA A 73 4.19 -8.67 4.85
N LYS A 74 5.48 -8.36 4.73
CA LYS A 74 6.54 -8.99 5.54
C LYS A 74 6.37 -8.69 7.03
N LEU A 75 6.09 -7.43 7.38
CA LEU A 75 5.87 -7.02 8.76
C LEU A 75 4.62 -7.67 9.36
N SER A 76 3.56 -7.83 8.56
CA SER A 76 2.34 -8.51 9.01
C SER A 76 2.61 -9.96 9.42
N LEU A 77 3.52 -10.65 8.73
CA LEU A 77 3.95 -11.99 9.13
C LEU A 77 4.84 -12.00 10.38
N ALA A 78 5.69 -10.97 10.55
CA ALA A 78 6.57 -10.82 11.70
C ALA A 78 5.81 -10.47 12.99
N PHE A 79 4.71 -9.71 12.87
CA PHE A 79 3.90 -9.25 13.99
C PHE A 79 2.66 -10.11 14.27
N ARG A 80 2.64 -11.37 13.82
CA ARG A 80 1.48 -12.28 14.02
C ARG A 80 1.04 -12.50 15.48
N GLY A 81 1.86 -12.14 16.46
CA GLY A 81 1.51 -12.18 17.88
C GLY A 81 0.98 -10.86 18.46
N ALA A 82 0.95 -9.78 17.67
CA ALA A 82 0.34 -8.53 18.09
C ALA A 82 -1.20 -8.64 18.06
N PRO A 83 -1.94 -7.85 18.88
CA PRO A 83 -3.40 -7.84 18.86
C PRO A 83 -3.94 -7.70 17.44
N ASN A 84 -3.55 -6.62 16.74
CA ASN A 84 -3.83 -6.40 15.32
C ASN A 84 -2.52 -6.30 14.52
N ALA A 85 -2.08 -7.43 13.98
CA ALA A 85 -0.83 -7.51 13.22
C ALA A 85 -0.85 -6.67 11.94
N LEU A 86 -2.01 -6.57 11.26
CA LEU A 86 -2.15 -5.86 9.99
C LEU A 86 -2.05 -4.34 10.19
N GLU A 87 -2.76 -3.82 11.20
CA GLU A 87 -2.71 -2.40 11.56
C GLU A 87 -1.32 -2.00 12.03
N TYR A 88 -0.73 -2.77 12.95
CA TYR A 88 0.59 -2.47 13.48
C TYR A 88 1.67 -2.50 12.38
N ALA A 89 1.59 -3.49 11.48
CA ALA A 89 2.48 -3.56 10.33
C ALA A 89 2.28 -2.39 9.34
N LEU A 90 1.04 -1.94 9.13
CA LEU A 90 0.73 -0.80 8.24
C LEU A 90 1.29 0.49 8.82
N ASP A 91 1.18 0.66 10.14
CA ASP A 91 1.71 1.81 10.85
C ASP A 91 3.23 1.94 10.66
N GLN A 92 3.95 0.83 10.87
CA GLN A 92 5.40 0.76 10.67
C GLN A 92 5.85 0.85 9.20
N ALA A 93 5.00 0.42 8.26
CA ALA A 93 5.32 0.45 6.84
C ALA A 93 5.08 1.82 6.18
N LEU A 94 4.05 2.55 6.62
CA LEU A 94 3.57 3.76 5.95
C LEU A 94 3.08 4.85 6.89
N LEU A 95 2.30 4.55 7.93
CA LEU A 95 1.51 5.58 8.63
C LEU A 95 2.32 6.43 9.61
N ILE A 96 3.43 5.91 10.15
CA ILE A 96 4.25 6.66 11.13
C ILE A 96 4.83 7.98 10.57
N ARG A 97 4.89 8.10 9.24
CA ARG A 97 5.36 9.30 8.53
C ARG A 97 4.22 10.14 7.92
N ALA A 98 2.97 9.71 8.08
CA ALA A 98 1.80 10.41 7.55
C ALA A 98 1.32 11.47 8.55
N ALA A 99 0.68 12.53 8.07
CA ALA A 99 -0.05 13.44 8.93
C ALA A 99 -1.19 12.70 9.64
N LYS A 100 -1.66 13.24 10.77
CA LYS A 100 -2.67 12.57 11.60
C LYS A 100 -3.95 12.28 10.82
N GLU A 101 -4.41 13.25 10.05
CA GLU A 101 -5.64 13.21 9.26
C GLU A 101 -5.53 12.17 8.12
N GLU A 102 -4.38 12.14 7.45
CA GLU A 102 -4.08 11.15 6.40
C GLU A 102 -4.00 9.73 6.97
N ARG A 103 -3.36 9.58 8.13
CA ARG A 103 -3.29 8.31 8.86
C ARG A 103 -4.69 7.78 9.16
N GLU A 104 -5.57 8.62 9.66
CA GLU A 104 -6.97 8.24 9.95
C GLU A 104 -7.75 7.91 8.68
N ALA A 105 -7.51 8.60 7.56
CA ALA A 105 -8.11 8.28 6.27
C ALA A 105 -7.66 6.89 5.77
N ILE A 106 -6.36 6.60 5.79
CA ILE A 106 -5.83 5.30 5.35
C ILE A 106 -6.31 4.16 6.26
N LEU A 107 -6.41 4.39 7.57
CA LEU A 107 -6.97 3.39 8.50
C LEU A 107 -8.45 3.11 8.25
N ARG A 108 -9.24 4.12 7.87
CA ARG A 108 -10.64 3.92 7.45
C ARG A 108 -10.72 3.05 6.21
N VAL A 109 -9.91 3.36 5.19
CA VAL A 109 -9.79 2.55 3.97
C VAL A 109 -9.43 1.09 4.31
N ALA A 110 -8.49 0.87 5.22
CA ALA A 110 -8.09 -0.47 5.61
C ALA A 110 -9.21 -1.24 6.34
N LYS A 111 -9.92 -0.56 7.25
CA LYS A 111 -11.10 -1.11 7.93
C LYS A 111 -12.21 -1.48 6.95
N ASP A 112 -12.49 -0.63 5.98
CA ASP A 112 -13.54 -0.86 4.98
C ASP A 112 -13.21 -2.06 4.08
N VAL A 113 -11.93 -2.26 3.75
CA VAL A 113 -11.50 -3.39 2.91
C VAL A 113 -11.43 -4.71 3.68
N PHE A 114 -10.90 -4.70 4.90
CA PHE A 114 -10.70 -5.92 5.67
C PHE A 114 -11.90 -6.34 6.53
N GLY A 115 -12.79 -5.40 6.89
CA GLY A 115 -13.94 -5.67 7.76
C GLY A 115 -13.52 -6.39 9.04
N ASP A 116 -14.15 -7.54 9.31
CA ASP A 116 -13.88 -8.37 10.50
C ASP A 116 -12.44 -8.93 10.57
N GLN A 117 -11.70 -8.92 9.46
CA GLN A 117 -10.30 -9.32 9.42
C GLN A 117 -9.36 -8.21 9.94
N TRP A 118 -9.87 -6.99 10.17
CA TRP A 118 -9.12 -5.88 10.73
C TRP A 118 -9.09 -5.93 12.26
N ARG A 119 -8.41 -6.94 12.81
CA ARG A 119 -8.32 -7.12 14.26
C ARG A 119 -7.02 -7.74 14.70
#